data_AF-A0A7C7MQB1-F1
#
_entry.id   AF-A0A7C7MQB1-F1
#
_cell.length_a   1.000
_cell.length_b   1.000
_cell.length_c   1.000
_cell.angle_alpha   90.00
_cell.angle_beta   90.00
_cell.angle_gamma   90.00
#
_symmetry.space_group_name_H-M   'P 1'
#
loop_
_entity.id
_entity.type
_entity.pdbx_description
1 polymer ?
#
loop_
_entity_poly.entity_id
_entity_poly.type
_entity_poly.pdbx_seq_one_letter_code
_entity_poly.pdbx_strand_id
1 'polypeptide(L)'
;MPSHFYFPFEKDFDHYSPKVLDGLSEYEKYQLSFHPERPKYLDYLTIFSSLEECLHSKEFGACLIQTHRALFKIDDENIPVMLIGQQSGPTSDYNTFQEIVTDPELIKSWNDGMPTPISYEKAIKAVKIANDEKRMIIIFVDTPGADPTEESEAGGIAWRIGGTIKALVEAEVPTISVIINRGCSGGAIALTGTDITLAMENSTYLVITPEACSSILYHDRHHANEAAEASQITSKEGLKHGIVDELVEEPNGPAHRFP
;
A
#
# COMPACT_ATOMS: atom_id res chain seq x y z
N MET A 1 -18.89 -22.02 4.81
CA MET A 1 -18.69 -20.78 4.01
C MET A 1 -17.42 -20.96 3.20
N PRO A 2 -17.24 -20.29 2.04
CA PRO A 2 -15.97 -20.35 1.33
C PRO A 2 -14.84 -19.88 2.26
N SER A 3 -13.70 -20.57 2.24
CA SER A 3 -12.53 -20.25 3.08
C SER A 3 -11.69 -19.10 2.53
N HIS A 4 -12.01 -18.63 1.33
CA HIS A 4 -11.28 -17.60 0.59
C HIS A 4 -12.25 -16.68 -0.16
N PHE A 5 -11.80 -15.46 -0.39
CA PHE A 5 -12.44 -14.54 -1.31
C PHE A 5 -12.03 -14.87 -2.74
N TYR A 6 -12.94 -14.61 -3.69
CA TYR A 6 -12.68 -14.69 -5.13
C TYR A 6 -13.50 -13.62 -5.84
N PHE A 7 -12.84 -12.80 -6.65
CA PHE A 7 -13.50 -11.98 -7.66
C PHE A 7 -14.20 -12.87 -8.70
N PRO A 8 -15.20 -12.35 -9.42
CA PRO A 8 -15.91 -13.11 -10.45
C PRO A 8 -14.98 -13.74 -11.49
N PHE A 9 -13.99 -12.99 -11.99
CA PHE A 9 -13.04 -13.47 -13.00
C PHE A 9 -12.09 -14.55 -12.48
N GLU A 10 -11.82 -14.59 -11.17
CA GLU A 10 -10.94 -15.61 -10.57
C GLU A 10 -11.60 -16.99 -10.51
N LYS A 11 -12.93 -17.06 -10.53
CA LYS A 11 -13.66 -18.34 -10.48
C LYS A 11 -13.51 -19.15 -11.77
N ASP A 12 -13.10 -18.48 -12.84
CA ASP A 12 -12.84 -19.11 -14.14
C ASP A 12 -11.37 -19.56 -14.27
N PHE A 13 -10.53 -19.33 -13.24
CA PHE A 13 -9.14 -19.78 -13.24
C PHE A 13 -9.04 -21.25 -12.85
N ASP A 14 -8.36 -22.04 -13.71
CA ASP A 14 -7.92 -23.39 -13.34
C ASP A 14 -6.72 -23.31 -12.35
N HIS A 15 -5.88 -22.26 -12.50
CA HIS A 15 -4.80 -21.86 -11.57
C HIS A 15 -4.27 -20.44 -11.88
N TYR A 16 -3.61 -19.81 -10.91
CA TYR A 16 -3.01 -18.47 -11.04
C TYR A 16 -1.63 -18.48 -11.73
N SER A 17 -1.50 -19.09 -12.92
CA SER A 17 -0.20 -19.01 -13.63
C SER A 17 0.11 -17.59 -14.11
N PRO A 18 1.41 -17.25 -14.30
CA PRO A 18 1.82 -15.99 -14.90
C PRO A 18 1.09 -15.67 -16.21
N LYS A 19 0.88 -16.68 -17.07
CA LYS A 19 0.14 -16.52 -18.34
C LYS A 19 -1.32 -16.09 -18.14
N VAL A 20 -1.99 -16.62 -17.11
CA VAL A 20 -3.38 -16.23 -16.80
C VAL A 20 -3.41 -14.80 -16.28
N LEU A 21 -2.48 -14.45 -15.37
CA LEU A 21 -2.37 -13.10 -14.81
C LEU A 21 -2.04 -12.04 -15.86
N ASP A 22 -1.13 -12.34 -16.78
CA ASP A 22 -0.76 -11.45 -17.88
C ASP A 22 -1.92 -11.22 -18.87
N GLY A 23 -2.82 -12.21 -18.99
CA GLY A 23 -4.01 -12.15 -19.84
C GLY A 23 -5.18 -11.36 -19.25
N LEU A 24 -5.08 -10.91 -18.00
CA LEU A 24 -6.10 -10.07 -17.37
C LEU A 24 -6.16 -8.69 -18.02
N SER A 25 -7.36 -8.11 -18.05
CA SER A 25 -7.53 -6.70 -18.36
C SER A 25 -6.84 -5.81 -17.31
N GLU A 26 -6.52 -4.57 -17.67
CA GLU A 26 -5.86 -3.65 -16.73
C GLU A 26 -6.74 -3.36 -15.50
N TYR A 27 -8.08 -3.37 -15.67
CA TYR A 27 -9.00 -3.24 -14.55
C TYR A 27 -9.02 -4.49 -13.64
N GLU A 28 -8.94 -5.69 -14.19
CA GLU A 28 -8.85 -6.92 -13.40
C GLU A 28 -7.51 -7.00 -12.64
N LYS A 29 -6.39 -6.60 -13.27
CA LYS A 29 -5.09 -6.46 -12.57
C LYS A 29 -5.18 -5.46 -11.43
N TYR A 30 -5.85 -4.33 -11.66
CA TYR A 30 -6.15 -3.37 -10.61
C TYR A 30 -6.95 -3.99 -9.47
N GLN A 31 -8.05 -4.71 -9.75
CA GLN A 31 -8.83 -5.43 -8.73
C GLN A 31 -7.97 -6.43 -7.94
N LEU A 32 -7.12 -7.18 -8.64
CA LEU A 32 -6.20 -8.15 -8.03
C LEU A 32 -5.19 -7.48 -7.08
N SER A 33 -4.74 -6.27 -7.40
CA SER A 33 -3.74 -5.53 -6.60
C SER A 33 -4.25 -5.13 -5.20
N PHE A 34 -5.56 -5.08 -4.99
CA PHE A 34 -6.17 -4.84 -3.67
C PHE A 34 -7.10 -5.99 -3.25
N HIS A 35 -6.82 -7.21 -3.72
CA HIS A 35 -7.53 -8.41 -3.26
C HIS A 35 -7.57 -8.43 -1.72
N PRO A 36 -8.72 -8.72 -1.07
CA PRO A 36 -8.84 -8.63 0.39
C PRO A 36 -7.82 -9.47 1.15
N GLU A 37 -7.44 -10.62 0.58
CA GLU A 37 -6.45 -11.55 1.14
C GLU A 37 -5.00 -11.25 0.75
N ARG A 38 -4.73 -10.17 0.02
CA ARG A 38 -3.36 -9.79 -0.34
C ARG A 38 -2.61 -9.35 0.92
N PRO A 39 -1.36 -9.82 1.15
CA PRO A 39 -0.61 -9.47 2.35
C PRO A 39 -0.58 -7.97 2.57
N LYS A 40 -0.83 -7.57 3.82
CA LYS A 40 -0.81 -6.17 4.27
C LYS A 40 0.50 -5.91 4.99
N TYR A 41 0.78 -4.64 5.29
CA TYR A 41 2.03 -4.24 5.95
C TYR A 41 2.37 -5.09 7.18
N LEU A 42 1.40 -5.38 8.05
CA LEU A 42 1.62 -6.18 9.25
C LEU A 42 2.10 -7.61 8.96
N ASP A 43 1.72 -8.21 7.83
CA ASP A 43 2.16 -9.56 7.45
C ASP A 43 3.66 -9.58 7.12
N TYR A 44 4.14 -8.51 6.47
CA TYR A 44 5.55 -8.34 6.08
C TYR A 44 6.51 -8.11 7.27
N LEU A 45 6.00 -7.79 8.47
CA LEU A 45 6.84 -7.61 9.64
C LEU A 45 7.62 -8.89 10.00
N THR A 46 7.07 -10.06 9.65
CA THR A 46 7.69 -11.37 9.91
C THR A 46 9.07 -11.57 9.26
N ILE A 47 9.40 -10.75 8.24
CA ILE A 47 10.72 -10.73 7.59
C ILE A 47 11.81 -10.17 8.52
N PHE A 48 11.42 -9.36 9.50
CA PHE A 48 12.33 -8.62 10.35
C PHE A 48 12.46 -9.26 11.74
N SER A 49 13.58 -8.97 12.40
CA SER A 49 13.84 -9.40 13.77
C SER A 49 13.85 -8.20 14.72
N SER A 50 13.72 -8.46 16.03
CA SER A 50 13.71 -7.42 17.08
C SER A 50 12.67 -6.31 16.83
N LEU A 51 11.47 -6.70 16.39
CA LEU A 51 10.36 -5.79 16.15
C LEU A 51 9.93 -5.07 17.43
N GLU A 52 9.82 -3.74 17.33
CA GLU A 52 9.31 -2.87 18.39
C GLU A 52 8.42 -1.80 17.76
N GLU A 53 7.16 -1.68 18.22
CA GLU A 53 6.28 -0.58 17.80
C GLU A 53 6.90 0.77 18.18
N CYS A 54 7.07 1.67 17.21
CA CYS A 54 7.78 2.93 17.42
C CYS A 54 6.88 4.05 17.94
N LEU A 55 5.69 4.21 17.35
CA LEU A 55 4.75 5.29 17.66
C LEU A 55 3.36 4.71 17.81
N HIS A 56 2.72 5.01 18.94
CA HIS A 56 1.38 4.58 19.25
C HIS A 56 0.45 5.79 19.39
N SER A 57 -0.75 5.71 18.80
CA SER A 57 -1.84 6.66 19.05
C SER A 57 -3.17 5.95 18.90
N LYS A 58 -4.14 6.37 19.72
CA LYS A 58 -5.53 5.90 19.68
C LYS A 58 -6.46 6.82 18.87
N GLU A 59 -5.90 7.89 18.30
CA GLU A 59 -6.65 8.79 17.44
C GLU A 59 -7.13 8.07 16.19
N PHE A 60 -8.29 8.50 15.67
CA PHE A 60 -8.87 7.92 14.48
C PHE A 60 -7.90 8.00 13.29
N GLY A 61 -7.70 6.87 12.61
CA GLY A 61 -6.78 6.73 11.49
C GLY A 61 -5.30 6.57 11.87
N ALA A 62 -4.91 6.62 13.15
CA ALA A 62 -3.52 6.40 13.55
C ALA A 62 -3.02 4.96 13.28
N CYS A 63 -3.94 4.00 13.12
CA CYS A 63 -3.64 2.61 12.74
C CYS A 63 -3.35 2.43 11.24
N LEU A 64 -3.68 3.43 10.40
CA LEU A 64 -3.58 3.34 8.94
C LEU A 64 -2.16 3.51 8.44
N ILE A 65 -1.30 4.17 9.21
CA ILE A 65 0.15 4.13 9.02
C ILE A 65 0.76 3.64 10.32
N GLN A 66 1.42 2.49 10.23
CA GLN A 66 2.08 1.85 11.36
C GLN A 66 3.59 1.96 11.24
N THR A 67 4.28 1.93 12.37
CA THR A 67 5.69 2.28 12.44
C THR A 67 6.40 1.36 13.42
N HIS A 68 7.49 0.72 13.01
CA HIS A 68 8.23 -0.22 13.83
C HIS A 68 9.74 -0.01 13.70
N ARG A 69 10.47 -0.11 14.81
CA ARG A 69 11.92 -0.34 14.76
C ARG A 69 12.15 -1.84 14.58
N ALA A 70 13.14 -2.21 13.79
CA ALA A 70 13.54 -3.60 13.64
C ALA A 70 15.01 -3.74 13.23
N LEU A 71 15.44 -4.99 13.08
CA LEU A 71 16.69 -5.38 12.43
C LEU A 71 16.36 -6.18 11.17
N PHE A 72 16.92 -5.73 10.05
CA PHE A 72 16.88 -6.47 8.79
C PHE A 72 18.20 -7.22 8.61
N LYS A 73 18.12 -8.55 8.51
CA LYS A 73 19.29 -9.40 8.36
C LYS A 73 19.60 -9.59 6.88
N ILE A 74 20.77 -9.13 6.44
CA ILE A 74 21.30 -9.36 5.11
C ILE A 74 22.61 -10.14 5.29
N ASP A 75 22.67 -11.34 4.73
CA ASP A 75 23.76 -12.30 4.98
C ASP A 75 23.99 -12.52 6.49
N ASP A 76 25.14 -12.10 7.02
CA ASP A 76 25.47 -12.17 8.44
C ASP A 76 25.43 -10.81 9.16
N GLU A 77 24.98 -9.75 8.47
CA GLU A 77 24.89 -8.39 9.02
C GLU A 77 23.45 -8.02 9.41
N ASN A 78 23.31 -7.34 10.56
CA ASN A 78 22.04 -6.78 11.00
C ASN A 78 22.01 -5.29 10.72
N ILE A 79 21.11 -4.86 9.85
CA ILE A 79 20.88 -3.46 9.51
C ILE A 79 19.73 -2.92 10.36
N PRO A 80 19.94 -1.88 11.19
CA PRO A 80 18.87 -1.21 11.90
C PRO A 80 17.93 -0.50 10.93
N VAL A 81 16.63 -0.82 11.00
CA VAL A 81 15.61 -0.24 10.13
C VAL A 81 14.49 0.43 10.92
N MET A 82 13.93 1.49 10.33
CA MET A 82 12.63 2.04 10.66
C MET A 82 11.66 1.59 9.56
N LEU A 83 10.66 0.82 9.95
CA LEU A 83 9.60 0.37 9.07
C LEU A 83 8.44 1.36 9.19
N ILE A 84 7.92 1.83 8.06
CA ILE A 84 6.71 2.65 7.97
C ILE A 84 5.78 1.95 6.99
N GLY A 85 4.52 1.75 7.33
CA GLY A 85 3.65 1.00 6.42
C GLY A 85 2.21 1.42 6.48
N GLN A 86 1.62 1.59 5.29
CA GLN A 86 0.18 1.74 5.17
C GLN A 86 -0.48 0.39 5.44
N GLN A 87 -1.41 0.37 6.39
CA GLN A 87 -2.18 -0.80 6.76
C GLN A 87 -3.62 -0.57 6.28
N SER A 88 -3.93 -1.07 5.07
CA SER A 88 -5.21 -0.85 4.40
C SER A 88 -6.43 -1.49 5.08
N GLY A 89 -6.21 -2.36 6.06
CA GLY A 89 -7.29 -3.04 6.77
C GLY A 89 -6.78 -3.92 7.92
N PRO A 90 -7.70 -4.54 8.68
CA PRO A 90 -7.36 -5.24 9.92
C PRO A 90 -6.49 -6.48 9.72
N THR A 91 -6.69 -7.20 8.62
CA THR A 91 -6.06 -8.49 8.36
C THR A 91 -6.17 -8.85 6.88
N SER A 92 -5.24 -9.66 6.39
CA SER A 92 -5.33 -10.37 5.10
C SER A 92 -5.97 -11.76 5.25
N ASP A 93 -6.15 -12.27 6.47
CA ASP A 93 -6.84 -13.55 6.69
C ASP A 93 -8.36 -13.39 6.53
N TYR A 94 -8.94 -14.10 5.56
CA TYR A 94 -10.36 -13.96 5.21
C TYR A 94 -11.31 -14.37 6.34
N ASN A 95 -10.99 -15.43 7.08
CA ASN A 95 -11.86 -15.90 8.17
C ASN A 95 -11.88 -14.88 9.31
N THR A 96 -10.71 -14.39 9.72
CA THR A 96 -10.56 -13.33 10.71
C THR A 96 -11.24 -12.05 10.24
N PHE A 97 -11.15 -11.71 8.95
CA PHE A 97 -11.86 -10.56 8.39
C PHE A 97 -13.39 -10.70 8.52
N GLN A 98 -13.95 -11.89 8.24
CA GLN A 98 -15.38 -12.17 8.41
C GLN A 98 -15.85 -12.05 9.87
N GLU A 99 -14.98 -12.32 10.84
CA GLU A 99 -15.28 -12.10 12.25
C GLU A 99 -15.25 -10.60 12.58
N ILE A 100 -14.19 -9.91 12.18
CA ILE A 100 -13.99 -8.48 12.45
C ILE A 100 -15.08 -7.61 11.81
N VAL A 101 -15.59 -7.97 10.63
CA VAL A 101 -16.64 -7.19 9.94
C VAL A 101 -17.94 -7.10 10.74
N THR A 102 -18.12 -7.96 11.75
CA THR A 102 -19.27 -7.92 12.66
C THR A 102 -19.16 -6.82 13.73
N ASP A 103 -17.99 -6.20 13.89
CA ASP A 103 -17.74 -5.04 14.76
C ASP A 103 -17.66 -3.74 13.93
N PRO A 104 -18.74 -2.93 13.91
CA PRO A 104 -18.79 -1.72 13.11
C PRO A 104 -17.77 -0.66 13.53
N GLU A 105 -17.45 -0.56 14.83
CA GLU A 105 -16.53 0.44 15.35
C GLU A 105 -15.09 0.08 14.97
N LEU A 106 -14.73 -1.20 15.09
CA LEU A 106 -13.42 -1.68 14.66
C LEU A 106 -13.24 -1.50 13.15
N ILE A 107 -14.21 -1.88 12.31
CA ILE A 107 -14.13 -1.66 10.86
C ILE A 107 -14.01 -0.19 10.52
N LYS A 108 -14.83 0.66 11.14
CA LYS A 108 -14.78 2.11 10.90
C LYS A 108 -13.41 2.68 11.23
N SER A 109 -12.73 2.18 12.27
CA SER A 109 -11.39 2.65 12.65
C SER A 109 -10.33 2.45 11.55
N TRP A 110 -10.55 1.51 10.63
CA TRP A 110 -9.68 1.26 9.48
C TRP A 110 -9.95 2.17 8.28
N ASN A 111 -10.95 3.05 8.33
CA ASN A 111 -11.24 4.08 7.33
C ASN A 111 -11.12 3.61 5.86
N ASP A 112 -11.56 2.38 5.57
CA ASP A 112 -11.41 1.72 4.26
C ASP A 112 -9.97 1.73 3.69
N GLY A 113 -8.97 1.82 4.56
CA GLY A 113 -7.55 1.90 4.22
C GLY A 113 -7.07 3.29 3.78
N MET A 114 -7.89 4.33 3.91
CA MET A 114 -7.57 5.71 3.50
C MET A 114 -6.89 6.50 4.63
N PRO A 115 -5.56 6.76 4.60
CA PRO A 115 -4.86 7.43 5.68
C PRO A 115 -5.35 8.87 5.89
N THR A 116 -5.40 9.27 7.16
CA THR A 116 -5.87 10.58 7.63
C THR A 116 -4.68 11.51 7.91
N PRO A 117 -4.88 12.80 8.24
CA PRO A 117 -3.78 13.71 8.57
C PRO A 117 -2.88 13.20 9.71
N ILE A 118 -3.47 12.52 10.71
CA ILE A 118 -2.76 11.93 11.84
C ILE A 118 -1.87 10.75 11.41
N SER A 119 -2.30 9.97 10.42
CA SER A 119 -1.49 8.89 9.86
C SER A 119 -0.19 9.44 9.25
N TYR A 120 -0.28 10.50 8.45
CA TYR A 120 0.91 11.15 7.85
C TYR A 120 1.76 11.88 8.88
N GLU A 121 1.16 12.50 9.90
CA GLU A 121 1.92 13.08 11.02
C GLU A 121 2.77 12.00 11.73
N LYS A 122 2.22 10.80 11.91
CA LYS A 122 2.95 9.66 12.46
C LYS A 122 4.10 9.24 11.55
N ALA A 123 3.92 9.20 10.24
CA ALA A 123 4.99 8.95 9.28
C ALA A 123 6.13 9.97 9.39
N ILE A 124 5.81 11.27 9.40
CA ILE A 124 6.80 12.37 9.56
C ILE A 124 7.62 12.20 10.84
N LYS A 125 6.96 11.87 11.96
CA LYS A 125 7.64 11.63 13.24
C LYS A 125 8.58 10.41 13.16
N ALA A 126 8.15 9.33 12.51
CA ALA A 126 8.98 8.13 12.33
C ALA A 126 10.22 8.40 11.47
N VAL A 127 10.08 9.16 10.37
CA VAL A 127 11.21 9.58 9.53
C VAL A 127 12.24 10.37 10.35
N LYS A 128 11.77 11.33 11.16
CA LYS A 128 12.65 12.10 12.05
C LYS A 128 13.41 11.20 13.05
N ILE A 129 12.70 10.29 13.70
CA ILE A 129 13.29 9.32 14.64
C ILE A 129 14.33 8.45 13.91
N ALA A 130 14.04 8.00 12.70
CA ALA A 130 14.97 7.19 11.92
C ALA A 130 16.26 7.94 11.60
N ASN A 131 16.19 9.22 11.23
CA ASN A 131 17.37 10.07 11.04
C ASN A 131 18.20 10.20 12.33
N ASP A 132 17.55 10.55 13.45
CA ASP A 132 18.23 10.73 14.74
C ASP A 132 18.92 9.43 15.22
N GLU A 133 18.29 8.29 14.96
CA GLU A 133 18.80 6.95 15.32
C GLU A 133 19.68 6.31 14.24
N LYS A 134 19.88 6.97 13.10
CA LYS A 134 20.62 6.47 11.93
C LYS A 134 20.14 5.11 11.44
N ARG A 135 18.82 4.95 11.34
CA ARG A 135 18.16 3.74 10.82
C ARG A 135 17.77 3.94 9.37
N MET A 136 18.05 2.96 8.53
CA MET A 136 17.50 2.92 7.17
C MET A 136 15.97 2.88 7.23
N ILE A 137 15.29 3.59 6.32
CA ILE A 137 13.82 3.63 6.28
C ILE A 137 13.34 2.66 5.19
N ILE A 138 12.44 1.76 5.54
CA ILE A 138 11.74 0.88 4.59
C ILE A 138 10.24 1.14 4.70
N ILE A 139 9.63 1.51 3.58
CA ILE A 139 8.25 1.96 3.50
C ILE A 139 7.40 0.96 2.70
N PHE A 140 6.24 0.59 3.22
CA PHE A 140 5.28 -0.27 2.53
C PHE A 140 4.03 0.51 2.16
N VAL A 141 3.69 0.54 0.88
CA VAL A 141 2.60 1.35 0.32
C VAL A 141 1.44 0.45 -0.09
N ASP A 142 0.28 0.72 0.50
CA ASP A 142 -0.99 0.03 0.29
C ASP A 142 -2.15 0.95 0.70
N THR A 143 -2.67 1.71 -0.27
CA THR A 143 -3.77 2.63 -0.03
C THR A 143 -4.66 2.86 -1.26
N PRO A 144 -6.00 2.91 -1.09
CA PRO A 144 -6.94 3.46 -2.08
C PRO A 144 -6.78 4.97 -2.32
N GLY A 145 -6.05 5.70 -1.47
CA GLY A 145 -5.91 7.14 -1.52
C GLY A 145 -5.96 7.76 -0.13
N ALA A 146 -5.67 9.06 -0.05
CA ALA A 146 -5.87 9.80 1.20
C ALA A 146 -7.37 10.00 1.49
N ASP A 147 -7.72 10.12 2.77
CA ASP A 147 -9.10 10.32 3.20
C ASP A 147 -9.69 11.65 2.66
N PRO A 148 -10.74 11.62 1.82
CA PRO A 148 -11.27 12.80 1.14
C PRO A 148 -12.39 13.51 1.94
N THR A 149 -12.46 13.31 3.26
CA THR A 149 -13.50 13.88 4.12
C THR A 149 -13.24 15.35 4.47
N GLU A 150 -14.31 16.08 4.82
CA GLU A 150 -14.20 17.47 5.28
C GLU A 150 -13.35 17.59 6.54
N GLU A 151 -13.44 16.60 7.43
CA GLU A 151 -12.62 16.51 8.64
C GLU A 151 -11.12 16.38 8.31
N SER A 152 -10.77 15.57 7.31
CA SER A 152 -9.39 15.41 6.85
C SER A 152 -8.86 16.67 6.17
N GLU A 153 -9.68 17.37 5.39
CA GLU A 153 -9.36 18.68 4.82
C GLU A 153 -9.11 19.74 5.92
N ALA A 154 -9.99 19.83 6.92
CA ALA A 154 -9.82 20.72 8.07
C ALA A 154 -8.58 20.37 8.90
N GLY A 155 -8.22 19.08 8.96
CA GLY A 155 -6.98 18.58 9.57
C GLY A 155 -5.72 18.81 8.73
N GLY A 156 -5.86 19.39 7.53
CA GLY A 156 -4.75 19.76 6.65
C GLY A 156 -4.12 18.57 5.93
N ILE A 157 -4.91 17.61 5.44
CA ILE A 157 -4.42 16.40 4.75
C ILE A 157 -3.38 16.72 3.67
N ALA A 158 -3.62 17.73 2.82
CA ALA A 158 -2.68 18.14 1.78
C ALA A 158 -1.34 18.66 2.37
N TRP A 159 -1.39 19.42 3.47
CA TRP A 159 -0.20 19.88 4.18
C TRP A 159 0.59 18.72 4.78
N ARG A 160 -0.10 17.69 5.28
CA ARG A 160 0.56 16.49 5.83
C ARG A 160 1.18 15.62 4.75
N ILE A 161 0.53 15.46 3.60
CA ILE A 161 1.11 14.80 2.42
C ILE A 161 2.39 15.52 2.00
N GLY A 162 2.32 16.83 1.75
CA GLY A 162 3.50 17.63 1.37
C GLY A 162 4.61 17.61 2.42
N GLY A 163 4.25 17.64 3.71
CA GLY A 163 5.19 17.51 4.82
C GLY A 163 5.87 16.15 4.89
N THR A 164 5.17 15.08 4.51
CA THR A 164 5.73 13.71 4.48
C THR A 164 6.73 13.57 3.34
N ILE A 165 6.37 14.06 2.14
CA ILE A 165 7.29 14.11 0.99
C ILE A 165 8.55 14.89 1.38
N LYS A 166 8.38 16.07 1.97
CA LYS A 166 9.50 16.89 2.42
C LYS A 166 10.39 16.15 3.43
N ALA A 167 9.80 15.47 4.42
CA ALA A 167 10.56 14.73 5.43
C ALA A 167 11.40 13.60 4.82
N LEU A 168 10.88 12.89 3.81
CA LEU A 168 11.61 11.84 3.10
C LEU A 168 12.72 12.42 2.23
N VAL A 169 12.46 13.50 1.50
CA VAL A 169 13.47 14.20 0.69
C VAL A 169 14.60 14.77 1.55
N GLU A 170 14.31 15.21 2.77
CA GLU A 170 15.30 15.70 3.74
C GLU A 170 15.93 14.58 4.59
N ALA A 171 15.61 13.30 4.35
CA ALA A 171 16.19 12.21 5.10
C ALA A 171 17.70 12.07 4.83
N GLU A 172 18.47 11.83 5.89
CA GLU A 172 19.94 11.67 5.81
C GLU A 172 20.35 10.18 5.83
N VAL A 173 19.38 9.29 5.97
CA VAL A 173 19.51 7.83 5.98
C VAL A 173 18.95 7.25 4.69
N PRO A 174 19.42 6.08 4.22
CA PRO A 174 18.87 5.44 3.03
C PRO A 174 17.37 5.15 3.19
N THR A 175 16.62 5.35 2.12
CA THR A 175 15.17 5.18 2.07
C THR A 175 14.75 4.28 0.92
N ILE A 176 13.90 3.31 1.21
CA ILE A 176 13.29 2.43 0.19
C ILE A 176 11.78 2.44 0.40
N SER A 177 11.01 2.60 -0.67
CA SER A 177 9.58 2.31 -0.68
C SER A 177 9.27 1.06 -1.50
N VAL A 178 8.26 0.31 -1.09
CA VAL A 178 7.77 -0.89 -1.77
C VAL A 178 6.25 -0.79 -1.89
N ILE A 179 5.77 -0.68 -3.12
CA ILE A 179 4.33 -0.71 -3.43
C ILE A 179 3.90 -2.17 -3.42
N ILE A 180 3.25 -2.60 -2.34
CA ILE A 180 2.90 -4.03 -2.13
C ILE A 180 1.57 -4.42 -2.77
N ASN A 181 0.63 -3.49 -2.82
CA ASN A 181 -0.75 -3.69 -3.25
C ASN A 181 -1.17 -2.58 -4.22
N ARG A 182 -2.18 -1.77 -3.89
CA ARG A 182 -2.54 -0.59 -4.67
C ARG A 182 -1.93 0.65 -4.04
N GLY A 183 -1.20 1.47 -4.82
CA GLY A 183 -0.73 2.78 -4.41
C GLY A 183 -1.46 3.90 -5.15
N CYS A 184 -2.45 4.53 -4.54
CA CYS A 184 -3.26 5.55 -5.21
C CYS A 184 -2.93 7.00 -4.78
N SER A 185 -2.66 7.84 -5.78
CA SER A 185 -2.69 9.31 -5.74
C SER A 185 -1.82 9.94 -4.64
N GLY A 186 -2.27 11.10 -4.14
CA GLY A 186 -1.67 11.83 -3.02
C GLY A 186 -1.41 10.98 -1.78
N GLY A 187 -2.22 9.94 -1.55
CA GLY A 187 -2.06 9.08 -0.40
C GLY A 187 -0.84 8.15 -0.50
N ALA A 188 -0.56 7.63 -1.68
CA ALA A 188 0.61 6.81 -1.92
C ALA A 188 1.88 7.64 -2.15
N ILE A 189 1.80 8.71 -2.95
CA ILE A 189 2.96 9.52 -3.31
C ILE A 189 3.63 10.20 -2.11
N ALA A 190 2.88 10.41 -1.03
CA ALA A 190 3.40 10.88 0.25
C ALA A 190 4.57 10.03 0.78
N LEU A 191 4.63 8.75 0.38
CA LEU A 191 5.49 7.72 0.93
C LEU A 191 6.40 7.02 -0.09
N THR A 192 6.36 7.45 -1.36
CA THR A 192 7.18 6.86 -2.44
C THR A 192 8.31 7.78 -2.93
N GLY A 193 8.45 8.99 -2.37
CA GLY A 193 9.57 9.89 -2.66
C GLY A 193 10.85 9.45 -1.95
N THR A 194 11.37 8.27 -2.28
CA THR A 194 12.52 7.60 -1.64
C THR A 194 13.69 7.42 -2.61
N ASP A 195 14.87 7.04 -2.10
CA ASP A 195 16.06 6.78 -2.92
C ASP A 195 15.83 5.66 -3.93
N ILE A 196 15.11 4.61 -3.53
CA ILE A 196 14.68 3.51 -4.39
C ILE A 196 13.19 3.25 -4.16
N THR A 197 12.43 3.14 -5.25
CA THR A 197 11.01 2.79 -5.28
C THR A 197 10.83 1.44 -5.96
N LEU A 198 10.49 0.43 -5.18
CA LEU A 198 10.16 -0.91 -5.64
C LEU A 198 8.64 -1.08 -5.74
N ALA A 199 8.21 -2.06 -6.53
CA ALA A 199 6.82 -2.45 -6.60
C ALA A 199 6.68 -3.96 -6.78
N MET A 200 5.69 -4.58 -6.14
CA MET A 200 5.35 -5.98 -6.39
C MET A 200 4.84 -6.12 -7.83
N GLU A 201 5.13 -7.25 -8.47
CA GLU A 201 4.79 -7.48 -9.89
C GLU A 201 3.29 -7.27 -10.20
N ASN A 202 2.40 -7.66 -9.29
CA ASN A 202 0.95 -7.52 -9.47
C ASN A 202 0.36 -6.32 -8.68
N SER A 203 1.20 -5.37 -8.27
CA SER A 203 0.77 -4.10 -7.66
C SER A 203 0.34 -3.08 -8.73
N THR A 204 -0.35 -2.03 -8.28
CA THR A 204 -0.68 -0.88 -9.14
C THR A 204 -0.22 0.43 -8.52
N TYR A 205 0.15 1.38 -9.37
CA TYR A 205 0.52 2.73 -8.97
C TYR A 205 -0.16 3.75 -9.89
N LEU A 206 -1.05 4.57 -9.34
CA LEU A 206 -2.03 5.33 -10.13
C LEU A 206 -2.35 6.69 -9.52
N VAL A 207 -2.57 7.70 -10.38
CA VAL A 207 -2.89 9.07 -9.95
C VAL A 207 -4.36 9.24 -9.54
N ILE A 208 -5.25 8.44 -10.10
CA ILE A 208 -6.71 8.45 -9.89
C ILE A 208 -7.25 7.05 -10.12
N THR A 209 -8.27 6.63 -9.39
CA THR A 209 -8.89 5.32 -9.61
C THR A 209 -9.51 5.24 -11.02
N PRO A 210 -9.51 4.06 -11.66
CA PRO A 210 -10.08 3.92 -13.00
C PRO A 210 -11.57 4.32 -13.06
N GLU A 211 -12.34 4.04 -12.01
CA GLU A 211 -13.75 4.40 -11.92
C GLU A 211 -13.95 5.92 -11.83
N ALA A 212 -13.11 6.62 -11.05
CA ALA A 212 -13.17 8.07 -10.93
C ALA A 212 -12.72 8.74 -12.25
N CYS A 213 -11.64 8.25 -12.86
CA CYS A 213 -11.18 8.70 -14.18
C CYS A 213 -12.29 8.56 -15.23
N SER A 214 -12.93 7.39 -15.26
CA SER A 214 -14.06 7.10 -16.14
C SER A 214 -15.18 8.13 -15.97
N SER A 215 -15.57 8.41 -14.71
CA SER A 215 -16.66 9.35 -14.41
C SER A 215 -16.37 10.79 -14.83
N ILE A 216 -15.09 11.19 -14.90
CA ILE A 216 -14.67 12.53 -15.31
C ILE A 216 -14.58 12.63 -16.83
N LEU A 217 -13.93 11.68 -17.48
CA LEU A 217 -13.63 11.74 -18.91
C LEU A 217 -14.82 11.32 -19.79
N TYR A 218 -15.59 10.32 -19.34
CA TYR A 218 -16.68 9.74 -20.11
C TYR A 218 -18.07 10.06 -19.53
N HIS A 219 -18.12 10.74 -18.38
CA HIS A 219 -19.36 10.98 -17.63
C HIS A 219 -20.12 9.69 -17.27
N ASP A 220 -19.40 8.57 -17.20
CA ASP A 220 -19.92 7.23 -16.93
C ASP A 220 -18.84 6.41 -16.19
N ARG A 221 -19.22 5.40 -15.40
CA ARG A 221 -18.28 4.50 -14.70
C ARG A 221 -17.97 3.22 -15.49
N HIS A 222 -18.71 2.90 -16.53
CA HIS A 222 -18.53 1.64 -17.29
C HIS A 222 -17.26 1.63 -18.16
N HIS A 223 -16.60 2.77 -18.34
CA HIS A 223 -15.33 2.90 -19.07
C HIS A 223 -14.10 2.74 -18.15
N ALA A 224 -14.25 2.15 -16.96
CA ALA A 224 -13.15 1.96 -16.01
C ALA A 224 -11.99 1.16 -16.61
N ASN A 225 -12.25 0.13 -17.42
CA ASN A 225 -11.17 -0.62 -18.06
C ASN A 225 -10.42 0.21 -19.12
N GLU A 226 -11.14 0.95 -19.97
CA GLU A 226 -10.53 1.86 -20.94
C GLU A 226 -9.70 2.95 -20.25
N ALA A 227 -10.20 3.48 -19.13
CA ALA A 227 -9.48 4.44 -18.31
C ALA A 227 -8.21 3.85 -17.66
N ALA A 228 -8.27 2.60 -17.18
CA ALA A 228 -7.11 1.89 -16.62
C ALA A 228 -6.02 1.66 -17.69
N GLU A 229 -6.43 1.19 -18.87
CA GLU A 229 -5.52 0.95 -20.01
C GLU A 229 -4.84 2.24 -20.47
N ALA A 230 -5.61 3.32 -20.66
CA ALA A 230 -5.07 4.61 -21.06
C ALA A 230 -4.11 5.21 -20.02
N SER A 231 -4.33 4.93 -18.73
CA SER A 231 -3.53 5.47 -17.63
C SER A 231 -2.29 4.63 -17.30
N GLN A 232 -2.17 3.41 -17.84
CA GLN A 232 -1.01 2.52 -17.67
C GLN A 232 -0.63 2.29 -16.19
N ILE A 233 -1.60 1.86 -15.39
CA ILE A 233 -1.54 1.87 -13.91
C ILE A 233 -0.75 0.73 -13.25
N THR A 234 -0.27 -0.24 -14.02
CA THR A 234 0.42 -1.42 -13.46
C THR A 234 1.87 -1.09 -13.10
N SER A 235 2.41 -1.80 -12.10
CA SER A 235 3.83 -1.66 -11.73
C SER A 235 4.77 -1.99 -12.90
N LYS A 236 4.40 -2.92 -13.79
CA LYS A 236 5.14 -3.22 -15.03
C LYS A 236 5.27 -2.00 -15.94
N GLU A 237 4.20 -1.23 -16.11
CA GLU A 237 4.27 0.04 -16.85
C GLU A 237 5.05 1.11 -16.06
N GLY A 238 4.92 1.14 -14.73
CA GLY A 238 5.73 1.99 -13.86
C GLY A 238 7.24 1.77 -14.03
N LEU A 239 7.68 0.51 -14.10
CA LEU A 239 9.08 0.14 -14.38
C LEU A 239 9.51 0.61 -15.77
N LYS A 240 8.70 0.33 -16.79
CA LYS A 240 8.97 0.69 -18.19
C LYS A 240 9.14 2.21 -18.38
N HIS A 241 8.45 3.02 -17.59
CA HIS A 241 8.53 4.48 -17.61
C HIS A 241 9.58 5.05 -16.64
N GLY A 242 10.29 4.22 -15.87
CA GLY A 242 11.28 4.66 -14.88
C GLY A 242 10.66 5.37 -13.67
N ILE A 243 9.40 5.10 -13.36
CA ILE A 243 8.70 5.59 -12.15
C ILE A 243 8.99 4.65 -10.97
N VAL A 244 9.11 3.36 -11.25
CA VAL A 244 9.54 2.31 -10.33
C VAL A 244 10.93 1.85 -10.77
N ASP A 245 11.84 1.66 -9.83
CA ASP A 245 13.23 1.29 -10.11
C ASP A 245 13.37 -0.21 -10.41
N GLU A 246 12.64 -1.06 -9.68
CA GLU A 246 12.67 -2.52 -9.86
C GLU A 246 11.38 -3.19 -9.37
N LEU A 247 11.07 -4.34 -9.96
CA LEU A 247 9.93 -5.17 -9.57
C LEU A 247 10.35 -6.28 -8.61
N VAL A 248 9.54 -6.50 -7.57
CA VAL A 248 9.60 -7.70 -6.75
C VAL A 248 8.71 -8.76 -7.40
N GLU A 249 9.32 -9.81 -7.94
CA GLU A 249 8.64 -10.86 -8.71
C GLU A 249 7.62 -11.66 -7.89
N GLU A 250 6.52 -12.07 -8.52
CA GLU A 250 5.51 -12.96 -7.95
C GLU A 250 5.42 -14.26 -8.78
N PRO A 251 6.50 -15.08 -8.84
CA PRO A 251 6.70 -16.07 -9.89
C PRO A 251 5.70 -17.23 -9.87
N ASN A 252 5.16 -17.56 -8.69
CA ASN A 252 4.23 -18.67 -8.51
C ASN A 252 2.76 -18.27 -8.71
N GLY A 253 2.47 -16.97 -8.77
CA GLY A 253 1.13 -16.40 -8.76
C GLY A 253 1.01 -15.27 -7.74
N PRO A 254 -0.20 -14.71 -7.53
CA PRO A 254 -0.37 -13.51 -6.73
C PRO A 254 -0.06 -13.76 -5.24
N ALA A 255 0.45 -12.74 -4.56
CA ALA A 255 0.90 -12.82 -3.17
C ALA A 255 -0.15 -13.34 -2.16
N HIS A 256 -1.45 -13.23 -2.43
CA HIS A 256 -2.49 -13.80 -1.55
C HIS A 256 -2.62 -15.33 -1.64
N ARG A 257 -2.06 -15.96 -2.69
CA ARG A 257 -1.98 -17.41 -2.84
C ARG A 257 -0.59 -17.95 -2.54
N PHE A 258 0.43 -17.13 -2.78
CA PHE A 258 1.84 -17.46 -2.60
C PHE A 258 2.55 -16.33 -1.82
N PRO A 259 2.25 -16.18 -0.52
CA PRO A 259 2.81 -15.12 0.33
C PRO A 259 4.29 -15.32 0.65
#